data_AF-A0AAV9D5N1-F1
#
_entry.id   AF-A0AAV9D5N1-F1
#
_cell.length_a   1.000
_cell.length_b   1.000
_cell.length_c   1.000
_cell.angle_alpha   90.00
_cell.angle_beta   90.00
_cell.angle_gamma   90.00
#
_symmetry.space_group_name_H-M   'P 1'
#
loop_
_entity.id
_entity.type
_entity.pdbx_description
1 polymer ?
#
loop_
_entity_poly.entity_id
_entity_poly.type
_entity_poly.pdbx_seq_one_letter_code
_entity_poly.pdbx_strand_id
1 'polypeptide(L)'
;MEEKKSSEAVKAIVTVNIHAARDLLHSGHIYLDVRMLEEFNIGHVENALNVPYYASVTPEGLSLLRDPNLVLHEFSGKGFKHVMNVAGGYSAWVDNGFDVEEGLA
;
A
#
# COMPACT_ATOMS: atom_id res chain seq x y z
N MET A 1 -6.78 -30.39 25.57
CA MET A 1 -6.37 -30.47 24.16
C MET A 1 -5.95 -29.07 23.78
N GLU A 2 -4.65 -28.86 23.71
CA GLU A 2 -4.02 -27.65 23.18
C GLU A 2 -4.30 -27.49 21.68
N GLU A 3 -4.02 -26.27 21.21
CA GLU A 3 -3.93 -25.78 19.83
C GLU A 3 -5.17 -25.01 19.31
N LYS A 4 -5.11 -23.74 18.87
CA LYS A 4 -3.96 -22.86 18.59
C LYS A 4 -4.41 -21.38 18.51
N LYS A 5 -3.70 -20.55 19.27
CA LYS A 5 -3.30 -19.14 19.06
C LYS A 5 -3.78 -18.47 17.76
N SER A 6 -4.79 -17.60 17.84
CA SER A 6 -5.14 -16.64 16.77
C SER A 6 -5.33 -15.20 17.30
N SER A 7 -4.81 -14.88 18.48
CA SER A 7 -4.93 -13.52 19.05
C SER A 7 -3.65 -12.70 18.98
N GLU A 8 -2.64 -13.13 18.21
CA GLU A 8 -1.46 -12.30 17.95
C GLU A 8 -1.72 -11.41 16.71
N ALA A 9 -2.08 -10.18 17.02
CA ALA A 9 -1.91 -8.99 16.21
C ALA A 9 -2.74 -8.91 14.91
N VAL A 10 -4.01 -8.53 15.06
CA VAL A 10 -4.50 -7.41 14.25
C VAL A 10 -3.70 -6.17 14.72
N LYS A 11 -2.44 -6.08 14.29
CA LYS A 11 -1.62 -4.89 14.49
C LYS A 11 -2.38 -3.80 13.76
N ALA A 12 -2.94 -2.83 14.49
CA ALA A 12 -3.67 -1.72 13.89
C ALA A 12 -2.84 -1.20 12.71
N ILE A 13 -3.38 -1.29 11.50
CA ILE A 13 -2.67 -0.77 10.34
C ILE A 13 -2.45 0.71 10.59
N VAL A 14 -1.18 1.10 10.61
CA VAL A 14 -0.80 2.49 10.87
C VAL A 14 -1.12 3.28 9.61
N THR A 15 -1.93 4.32 9.76
CA THR A 15 -2.14 5.31 8.70
C THR A 15 -1.07 6.37 8.80
N VAL A 16 -0.31 6.58 7.72
CA VAL A 16 0.69 7.66 7.60
C VAL A 16 0.15 8.77 6.70
N ASN A 17 0.60 10.00 6.93
CA ASN A 17 0.29 11.12 6.03
C ASN A 17 1.14 11.05 4.75
N ILE A 18 0.78 11.84 3.75
CA ILE A 18 1.38 11.77 2.42
C ILE A 18 2.89 12.11 2.39
N HIS A 19 3.34 13.04 3.23
CA HIS A 19 4.76 13.41 3.33
C HIS A 19 5.59 12.30 3.97
N ALA A 20 5.12 11.74 5.09
CA ALA A 20 5.74 10.59 5.72
C ALA A 20 5.78 9.39 4.77
N ALA A 21 4.74 9.24 3.96
CA ALA A 21 4.66 8.18 2.98
C ALA A 21 5.70 8.35 1.85
N ARG A 22 5.92 9.59 1.40
CA ARG A 22 7.01 9.95 0.46
C ARG A 22 8.40 9.71 1.05
N ASP A 23 8.62 10.08 2.31
CA ASP A 23 9.90 9.84 2.99
C ASP A 23 10.22 8.35 3.08
N LEU A 24 9.20 7.52 3.33
CA LEU A 24 9.33 6.06 3.36
C LEU A 24 9.66 5.48 1.98
N LEU A 25 9.04 5.98 0.91
CA LEU A 25 9.40 5.58 -0.46
C LEU A 25 10.89 5.85 -0.72
N HIS A 26 11.37 7.04 -0.39
CA HIS A 26 12.77 7.41 -0.58
C HIS A 26 13.75 6.65 0.32
N SER A 27 13.30 6.11 1.47
CA SER A 27 14.13 5.26 2.33
C SER A 27 14.18 3.79 1.90
N GLY A 28 13.52 3.45 0.78
CA GLY A 28 13.54 2.11 0.18
C GLY A 28 12.31 1.25 0.51
N HIS A 29 11.26 1.82 1.08
CA HIS A 29 9.96 1.14 1.15
C HIS A 29 9.29 1.12 -0.23
N ILE A 30 8.48 0.10 -0.45
CA ILE A 30 7.78 -0.10 -1.71
C ILE A 30 6.34 0.39 -1.56
N TYR A 31 5.88 1.16 -2.54
CA TYR A 31 4.48 1.48 -2.71
C TYR A 31 3.74 0.31 -3.36
N LEU A 32 2.62 -0.09 -2.78
CA LEU A 32 1.68 -1.03 -3.36
C LEU A 32 0.45 -0.27 -3.82
N ASP A 33 0.19 -0.33 -5.12
CA ASP A 33 -0.99 0.22 -5.73
C ASP A 33 -2.01 -0.90 -5.91
N VAL A 34 -3.13 -0.83 -5.19
CA VAL A 34 -4.16 -1.87 -5.19
C VAL A 34 -5.34 -1.56 -6.11
N ARG A 35 -5.22 -0.48 -6.90
CA ARG A 35 -6.18 -0.12 -7.95
C ARG A 35 -6.15 -1.14 -9.09
N MET A 36 -7.12 -1.01 -10.01
CA MET A 36 -7.12 -1.83 -11.21
C MET A 36 -5.90 -1.56 -12.07
N LEU A 37 -5.47 -2.57 -12.85
CA LEU A 37 -4.29 -2.46 -13.70
C LEU A 37 -4.42 -1.30 -14.70
N GLU A 38 -5.63 -1.05 -15.21
CA GLU A 38 -5.92 0.06 -16.11
C GLU A 38 -5.66 1.42 -15.45
N GLU A 39 -6.03 1.58 -14.18
CA GLU A 39 -5.79 2.83 -13.44
C GLU A 39 -4.30 3.04 -13.14
N PHE A 40 -3.61 1.95 -12.80
CA PHE A 40 -2.17 1.97 -12.59
C PHE A 40 -1.41 2.36 -13.87
N ASN A 41 -1.82 1.80 -15.01
CA ASN A 41 -1.22 2.11 -16.31
C ASN A 41 -1.47 3.56 -16.76
N ILE A 42 -2.57 4.20 -16.36
CA ILE A 42 -2.79 5.61 -16.66
C ILE A 42 -1.78 6.50 -15.90
N GLY A 43 -1.47 6.12 -14.65
CA GLY A 43 -0.46 6.80 -13.85
C GLY A 43 -0.42 6.26 -12.43
N HIS A 44 0.77 6.12 -11.87
CA HIS A 44 1.01 5.55 -10.55
C HIS A 44 2.17 6.23 -9.83
N VAL A 45 2.30 5.98 -8.52
CA VAL A 45 3.46 6.47 -7.74
C VAL A 45 4.73 5.80 -8.27
N GLU A 46 5.83 6.55 -8.37
CA GLU A 46 7.12 6.04 -8.84
C GLU A 46 7.55 4.78 -8.04
N ASN A 47 8.08 3.77 -8.74
CA ASN A 47 8.48 2.48 -8.16
C ASN A 47 7.35 1.71 -7.45
N ALA A 48 6.08 2.07 -7.67
CA ALA A 48 4.96 1.33 -7.11
C ALA A 48 4.78 -0.02 -7.82
N LEU A 49 4.40 -1.04 -7.03
CA LEU A 49 4.01 -2.35 -7.53
C LEU A 49 2.49 -2.45 -7.56
N ASN A 50 1.91 -2.67 -8.72
CA ASN A 50 0.48 -2.95 -8.82
C ASN A 50 0.18 -4.35 -8.29
N VAL A 51 -0.65 -4.41 -7.26
CA VAL A 51 -1.19 -5.65 -6.69
C VAL A 51 -2.71 -5.49 -6.66
N PRO A 52 -3.40 -5.78 -7.77
CA PRO A 52 -4.82 -5.51 -7.88
C PRO A 52 -5.60 -6.17 -6.74
N TYR A 53 -6.53 -5.42 -6.15
CA TYR A 53 -7.39 -5.82 -5.03
C TYR A 53 -7.96 -7.26 -5.17
N TYR A 54 -8.38 -7.63 -6.37
CA TYR A 54 -9.03 -8.91 -6.66
C TYR A 54 -8.07 -10.10 -6.79
N ALA A 55 -6.77 -9.86 -6.97
CA ALA A 55 -5.82 -10.89 -7.37
C ALA A 55 -5.04 -11.51 -6.20
N SER A 56 -4.84 -10.77 -5.09
CA SER A 56 -3.77 -11.15 -4.15
C SER A 56 -3.95 -10.74 -2.68
N VAL A 57 -4.96 -9.94 -2.34
CA VAL A 57 -5.18 -9.50 -0.95
C VAL A 57 -6.47 -10.11 -0.44
N THR A 58 -6.44 -10.72 0.75
CA THR A 58 -7.66 -11.27 1.35
C THR A 58 -8.58 -10.14 1.82
N PRO A 59 -9.92 -10.33 1.77
CA PRO A 59 -10.88 -9.35 2.28
C PRO A 59 -10.58 -8.90 3.72
N GLU A 60 -10.06 -9.82 4.55
CA GLU A 60 -9.68 -9.56 5.93
C GLU A 60 -8.49 -8.59 6.02
N GLY A 61 -7.46 -8.74 5.18
CA GLY A 61 -6.30 -7.84 5.13
C GLY A 61 -6.66 -6.44 4.63
N LEU A 62 -7.65 -6.35 3.73
CA LEU A 62 -8.14 -5.09 3.17
C LEU A 62 -9.12 -4.37 4.10
N SER A 63 -9.93 -5.11 4.86
CA SER A 63 -10.87 -4.53 5.84
C SER A 63 -10.18 -3.72 6.94
N LEU A 64 -8.86 -3.91 7.10
CA LEU A 64 -8.01 -3.16 8.01
C LEU A 64 -7.50 -1.84 7.41
N LEU A 65 -7.58 -1.67 6.09
CA LEU A 65 -7.24 -0.44 5.37
C LEU A 65 -8.49 0.43 5.29
N ARG A 66 -8.45 1.59 5.94
CA ARG A 66 -9.58 2.53 5.94
C ARG A 66 -9.80 3.19 4.58
N ASP A 67 -8.73 3.37 3.80
CA ASP A 67 -8.74 4.04 2.48
C ASP A 67 -7.82 3.28 1.50
N PRO A 68 -8.27 2.17 0.89
CA PRO A 68 -7.41 1.21 0.20
C PRO A 68 -6.97 1.69 -1.19
N ASN A 69 -6.52 2.93 -1.33
CA ASN A 69 -6.00 3.45 -2.59
C ASN A 69 -4.49 3.23 -2.71
N LEU A 70 -3.75 3.32 -1.59
CA LEU A 70 -2.30 3.12 -1.54
C LEU A 70 -1.86 2.50 -0.21
N VAL A 71 -0.97 1.52 -0.32
CA VAL A 71 -0.39 0.81 0.81
C VAL A 71 1.13 0.90 0.74
N LEU A 72 1.77 1.21 1.86
CA LEU A 72 3.22 1.19 1.96
C LEU A 72 3.71 -0.10 2.61
N HIS A 73 4.80 -0.64 2.06
CA HIS A 73 5.33 -1.91 2.50
C HIS A 73 6.87 -1.96 2.62
N GLU A 74 7.35 -2.64 3.64
CA GLU A 74 8.76 -3.01 3.83
C GLU A 74 9.04 -4.47 3.45
N PHE A 75 9.66 -4.70 2.28
CA PHE A 75 10.00 -6.07 1.86
C PHE A 75 11.17 -6.62 2.69
N SER A 76 10.87 -7.46 3.68
CA SER A 76 11.86 -8.36 4.28
C SER A 76 11.78 -9.70 3.54
N GLY A 77 12.90 -10.33 3.18
CA GLY A 77 12.97 -11.57 2.37
C GLY A 77 12.27 -12.83 2.93
N LYS A 78 11.33 -12.69 3.87
CA LYS A 78 10.43 -13.72 4.42
C LYS A 78 8.94 -13.36 4.28
N GLY A 79 8.59 -12.32 3.54
CA GLY A 79 7.21 -11.88 3.31
C GLY A 79 6.88 -10.52 3.95
N PHE A 80 5.59 -10.17 3.93
CA PHE A 80 5.11 -8.85 4.35
C PHE A 80 5.08 -8.71 5.88
N LYS A 81 5.74 -7.68 6.43
CA LYS A 81 5.84 -7.48 7.90
C LYS A 81 5.19 -6.19 8.39
N HIS A 82 5.26 -5.12 7.60
CA HIS A 82 4.79 -3.80 7.97
C HIS A 82 3.96 -3.22 6.83
N VAL A 83 2.65 -3.34 6.96
CA VAL A 83 1.66 -2.74 6.06
C VAL A 83 1.20 -1.44 6.69
N MET A 84 1.28 -0.35 5.94
CA MET A 84 0.79 0.97 6.34
C MET A 84 -0.22 1.49 5.33
N ASN A 85 -1.24 2.18 5.80
CA ASN A 85 -2.20 2.88 4.94
C ASN A 85 -1.70 4.29 4.66
N VAL A 86 -1.84 4.76 3.42
CA VAL A 86 -1.51 6.14 3.07
C VAL A 86 -2.77 6.99 3.08
N ALA A 87 -2.80 7.99 3.98
CA ALA A 87 -3.95 8.89 4.08
C ALA A 87 -4.19 9.64 2.76
N GLY A 88 -5.43 9.56 2.27
CA GLY A 88 -5.83 10.23 1.02
C GLY A 88 -5.35 9.53 -0.27
N GLY A 89 -4.55 8.47 -0.17
CA GLY A 89 -4.20 7.62 -1.29
C GLY A 89 -3.57 8.35 -2.48
N TYR A 90 -3.82 7.82 -3.68
CA TYR A 90 -3.27 8.35 -4.93
C TYR A 90 -3.70 9.80 -5.22
N SER A 91 -4.96 10.15 -4.93
CA SER A 91 -5.44 11.52 -5.11
C SER A 91 -4.63 12.52 -4.27
N ALA A 92 -4.38 12.22 -2.99
CA ALA A 92 -3.56 13.09 -2.15
C ALA A 92 -2.11 13.18 -2.63
N TRP A 93 -1.55 12.10 -3.21
CA TRP A 93 -0.21 12.12 -3.80
C TRP A 93 -0.14 13.13 -4.96
N VAL A 94 -1.10 13.06 -5.88
CA VAL A 94 -1.21 13.96 -7.04
C VAL A 94 -1.50 15.41 -6.59
N ASP A 95 -2.43 15.60 -5.65
CA ASP A 95 -2.80 16.94 -5.13
C ASP A 95 -1.63 17.65 -4.45
N ASN A 96 -0.65 16.91 -3.93
CA ASN A 96 0.58 17.46 -3.35
C ASN A 96 1.71 17.65 -4.39
N GLY A 97 1.46 17.36 -5.67
CA GLY A 97 2.42 17.53 -6.75
C GLY A 97 3.62 16.60 -6.64
N PHE A 98 3.45 15.42 -6.06
CA PHE A 98 4.51 14.42 -5.98
C PHE A 98 4.65 13.65 -7.30
N ASP A 99 5.85 13.13 -7.52
CA ASP A 99 6.23 12.49 -8.78
C ASP A 99 5.38 11.24 -9.04
N VAL A 100 4.90 11.10 -10.28
CA VAL A 100 4.14 9.94 -10.76
C VAL A 100 4.79 9.42 -12.03
N GLU A 101 4.77 8.10 -12.19
CA GLU A 101 5.08 7.43 -13.44
C GLU A 101 3.80 7.36 -14.27
N GLU A 102 3.80 8.05 -15.42
CA GLU A 102 2.74 7.94 -16.42
C GLU A 102 3.05 6.72 -17.30
N GLY A 103 2.08 5.81 -17.48
CA GLY A 103 2.25 4.75 -18.47
C GLY A 103 2.22 5.37 -19.86
N LEU A 104 3.23 5.02 -20.67
CA LEU A 104 3.25 5.36 -22.09
C LEU A 104 1.91 4.94 -22.71
N ALA A 105 1.16 5.93 -23.20
CA ALA A 105 -0.08 5.73 -23.96
C ALA A 105 0.10 4.80 -25.16
#